data_AF-A0A0P0VDB4-F1
#
_entry.id   AF-A0A0P0VDB4-F1
#
_cell.length_a   1.000
_cell.length_b   1.000
_cell.length_c   1.000
_cell.angle_alpha   90.00
_cell.angle_beta   90.00
_cell.angle_gamma   90.00
#
_symmetry.space_group_name_H-M   'P 1'
#
loop_
_entity.id
_entity.type
_entity.pdbx_description
1 polymer ?
#
loop_
_entity_poly.entity_id
_entity_poly.type
_entity_poly.pdbx_seq_one_letter_code
_entity_poly.pdbx_strand_id
1 'polypeptide(L)'
;AATSTPRLRPPPPCPRPPPPPPPPPPRAPAAAAASSMAAFSGCASPLSTTLRSGLAPFTLRHRLRLRRLRASAATLREVCAGRVPEHVLQRAEEVGYVVPTEVQEQSLPVLLSGQDCILHAQTGSGKTLAYLLSVFSAIDFGRSSVQALVVVPTRELGMQVTKVARILAAKACTVMALLDGGMLRRQKSWVKAEPPAIIVATVASLCQMIEKRAFSLQSMRVLVIDEVDFIFGSSKQVSSLRKILTSYSAASSRQTIFASASIPQHNRFVHDCVQHKWTKTDVVHVHVNPVQPMPSHLQHKYAICSKKERLHVLLSLLEKDAPKSGIIFVAEQSEKSKKAGHPPSTTVVVEFLRTTYMGSLEVLLLEEDMNFNARATSFTEVKGKGFLLVSTDIASRGFDLPQTSHIYNFDLPKTAIDYLHRAGRTGREPFSKLACSVTTLITEDEHFVLQRFQNELKFHCEELPVESMFAFNL
;
A
#
# COMPACT_ATOMS: atom_id res chain seq x y z
N ALA A 1 -73.03 30.12 10.77
CA ALA A 1 -71.97 31.14 10.92
C ALA A 1 -70.64 30.49 10.50
N ALA A 2 -70.23 30.73 9.26
CA ALA A 2 -69.06 30.10 8.65
C ALA A 2 -67.78 30.88 9.00
N THR A 3 -66.78 30.17 9.49
CA THR A 3 -65.48 30.66 9.92
C THR A 3 -64.54 30.85 8.72
N SER A 4 -63.93 32.03 8.65
CA SER A 4 -62.96 32.44 7.63
C SER A 4 -61.57 31.87 7.92
N THR A 5 -60.98 31.21 6.92
CA THR A 5 -59.57 30.80 6.90
C THR A 5 -58.77 31.74 5.98
N PRO A 6 -57.56 32.19 6.36
CA PRO A 6 -56.77 33.10 5.53
C PRO A 6 -55.96 32.33 4.47
N ARG A 7 -55.95 32.86 3.24
CA ARG A 7 -55.17 32.36 2.10
C ARG A 7 -53.68 32.68 2.27
N LEU A 8 -52.82 31.66 2.24
CA LEU A 8 -51.37 31.79 2.10
C LEU A 8 -51.00 32.14 0.64
N ARG A 9 -50.14 33.15 0.45
CA ARG A 9 -49.52 33.47 -0.86
C ARG A 9 -48.35 32.51 -1.13
N PRO A 10 -48.11 32.11 -2.40
CA PRO A 10 -46.96 31.29 -2.76
C PRO A 10 -45.65 32.11 -2.73
N PRO A 11 -44.49 31.47 -2.50
CA PRO A 11 -43.19 32.12 -2.48
C PRO A 11 -42.71 32.52 -3.89
N PRO A 12 -41.82 33.51 -4.02
CA PRO A 12 -41.28 33.95 -5.30
C PRO A 12 -40.30 32.93 -5.91
N PRO A 13 -40.13 32.89 -7.25
CA PRO A 13 -39.22 31.96 -7.91
C PRO A 13 -37.75 32.32 -7.70
N CYS A 14 -36.91 31.30 -7.54
CA CYS A 14 -35.46 31.44 -7.39
C CYS A 14 -34.79 32.06 -8.64
N PRO A 15 -33.73 32.88 -8.47
CA PRO A 15 -32.99 33.47 -9.59
C PRO A 15 -32.15 32.41 -10.33
N ARG A 16 -32.10 32.50 -11.67
CA ARG A 16 -31.30 31.63 -12.53
C ARG A 16 -29.79 31.87 -12.35
N PRO A 17 -28.94 30.84 -12.44
CA PRO A 17 -27.49 31.00 -12.36
C PRO A 17 -26.92 31.71 -13.61
N PRO A 18 -25.80 32.45 -13.46
CA PRO A 18 -25.16 33.16 -14.57
C PRO A 18 -24.49 32.20 -15.57
N PRO A 19 -24.35 32.61 -16.84
CA PRO A 19 -23.70 31.78 -17.87
C PRO A 19 -22.19 31.64 -17.63
N PRO A 20 -21.57 30.53 -18.10
CA PRO A 20 -20.14 30.28 -17.92
C PRO A 20 -19.28 31.23 -18.79
N PRO A 21 -18.04 31.54 -18.35
CA PRO A 21 -17.13 32.40 -19.09
C PRO A 21 -16.59 31.74 -20.37
N PRO A 22 -16.21 32.53 -21.39
CA PRO A 22 -15.69 32.02 -22.65
C PRO A 22 -14.28 31.40 -22.48
N PRO A 23 -13.90 30.43 -23.35
CA PRO A 23 -12.61 29.76 -23.28
C PRO A 23 -11.45 30.70 -23.68
N PRO A 24 -10.24 30.48 -23.13
CA PRO A 24 -9.06 31.28 -23.47
C PRO A 24 -8.55 31.00 -24.89
N PRO A 25 -7.90 31.98 -25.55
CA PRO A 25 -7.36 31.82 -26.90
C PRO A 25 -6.16 30.85 -26.94
N PRO A 26 -5.93 30.18 -28.09
CA PRO A 26 -4.85 29.21 -28.24
C PRO A 26 -3.47 29.90 -28.23
N ARG A 27 -2.52 29.31 -27.49
CA ARG A 27 -1.11 29.73 -27.45
C ARG A 27 -0.39 29.34 -28.75
N ALA A 28 0.32 30.31 -29.34
CA ALA A 28 1.20 30.11 -30.49
C ALA A 28 2.44 29.25 -30.12
N PRO A 29 3.01 28.48 -31.07
CA PRO A 29 4.14 27.58 -30.81
C PRO A 29 5.46 28.35 -30.68
N ALA A 30 6.27 27.97 -29.69
CA ALA A 30 7.60 28.50 -29.44
C ALA A 30 8.60 28.05 -30.51
N ALA A 31 9.35 29.02 -31.05
CA ALA A 31 10.42 28.83 -32.02
C ALA A 31 11.64 28.14 -31.39
N ALA A 32 12.18 27.16 -32.11
CA ALA A 32 13.42 26.48 -31.79
C ALA A 32 14.63 27.36 -32.13
N ALA A 33 15.49 27.64 -31.14
CA ALA A 33 16.79 28.24 -31.35
C ALA A 33 17.85 27.14 -31.42
N ALA A 34 18.39 26.93 -32.62
CA ALA A 34 19.60 26.17 -32.88
C ALA A 34 20.83 26.97 -32.41
N SER A 35 21.81 26.30 -31.82
CA SER A 35 23.15 26.87 -31.61
C SER A 35 24.18 25.87 -32.11
N SER A 36 24.83 26.28 -33.20
CA SER A 36 25.89 25.61 -33.94
C SER A 36 27.21 25.67 -33.15
N MET A 37 27.88 24.51 -33.01
CA MET A 37 29.28 24.42 -32.61
C MET A 37 30.16 24.49 -33.86
N ALA A 38 31.04 25.48 -33.91
CA ALA A 38 32.09 25.62 -34.91
C ALA A 38 33.35 24.85 -34.50
N ALA A 39 34.05 24.38 -35.54
CA ALA A 39 35.15 23.44 -35.53
C ALA A 39 36.49 24.02 -35.06
N PHE A 40 37.38 23.14 -34.59
CA PHE A 40 38.82 23.27 -34.78
C PHE A 40 39.40 21.92 -35.20
N SER A 41 40.28 21.98 -36.21
CA SER A 41 40.84 20.90 -37.01
C SER A 41 42.33 20.72 -36.76
N GLY A 42 42.85 19.53 -37.08
CA GLY A 42 44.29 19.20 -37.22
C GLY A 42 44.74 18.12 -36.23
N CYS A 43 45.41 17.01 -36.59
CA CYS A 43 46.11 16.65 -37.82
C CYS A 43 46.44 15.13 -37.84
N ALA A 44 46.67 14.62 -39.06
CA ALA A 44 47.53 13.48 -39.45
C ALA A 44 47.07 11.99 -39.37
N SER A 45 47.16 11.37 -40.55
CA SER A 45 46.87 10.01 -41.08
C SER A 45 47.94 8.94 -40.68
N PRO A 46 47.95 7.65 -41.14
CA PRO A 46 47.22 7.05 -42.28
C PRO A 46 46.57 5.66 -42.09
N LEU A 47 45.90 5.28 -43.18
CA LEU A 47 45.09 4.10 -43.49
C LEU A 47 45.80 2.74 -43.28
N SER A 48 45.06 1.78 -42.74
CA SER A 48 45.16 0.36 -43.13
C SER A 48 43.80 -0.32 -43.09
N THR A 49 43.42 -0.88 -44.22
CA THR A 49 42.22 -1.65 -44.55
C THR A 49 42.13 -2.96 -43.75
N THR A 50 40.99 -3.23 -43.11
CA THR A 50 40.39 -4.59 -43.05
C THR A 50 38.93 -4.55 -42.59
N LEU A 51 38.05 -5.11 -43.41
CA LEU A 51 36.66 -5.44 -43.07
C LEU A 51 36.63 -6.48 -41.93
N ARG A 52 35.85 -6.21 -40.86
CA ARG A 52 35.11 -7.23 -40.10
C ARG A 52 34.05 -6.59 -39.19
N SER A 53 32.87 -7.18 -39.27
CA SER A 53 31.69 -7.06 -38.39
C SER A 53 31.99 -7.03 -36.89
N GLY A 54 31.27 -6.21 -36.12
CA GLY A 54 31.18 -6.39 -34.66
C GLY A 54 30.68 -5.18 -33.88
N LEU A 55 29.48 -5.33 -33.29
CA LEU A 55 28.85 -4.48 -32.27
C LEU A 55 29.82 -3.77 -31.31
N ALA A 56 29.79 -2.44 -31.27
CA ALA A 56 30.43 -1.65 -30.21
C ALA A 56 29.51 -1.56 -28.96
N PRO A 57 30.05 -1.70 -27.73
CA PRO A 57 29.23 -1.88 -26.53
C PRO A 57 28.68 -0.55 -26.00
N PHE A 58 27.36 -0.49 -25.86
CA PHE A 58 26.56 0.58 -25.25
C PHE A 58 26.81 0.76 -23.72
N THR A 59 27.86 0.15 -23.16
CA THR A 59 28.04 -0.05 -21.72
C THR A 59 28.97 0.97 -21.04
N LEU A 60 29.72 1.79 -21.79
CA LEU A 60 30.69 2.72 -21.17
C LEU A 60 30.05 4.04 -20.71
N ARG A 61 29.09 4.59 -21.49
CA ARG A 61 28.39 5.84 -21.12
C ARG A 61 27.48 5.67 -19.90
N HIS A 62 26.89 4.48 -19.70
CA HIS A 62 26.05 4.19 -18.53
C HIS A 62 26.88 3.93 -17.25
N ARG A 63 28.07 3.32 -17.37
CA ARG A 63 28.99 3.14 -16.23
C ARG A 63 29.54 4.46 -15.69
N LEU A 64 29.76 5.46 -16.55
CA LEU A 64 30.20 6.79 -16.11
C LEU A 64 29.06 7.59 -15.46
N ARG A 65 27.81 7.39 -15.89
CA ARG A 65 26.62 7.97 -15.23
C ARG A 65 26.39 7.37 -13.83
N LEU A 66 26.61 6.06 -13.67
CA LEU A 66 26.56 5.35 -12.38
C LEU A 66 27.74 5.68 -11.46
N ARG A 67 28.94 5.95 -11.98
CA ARG A 67 30.07 6.44 -11.16
C ARG A 67 29.91 7.89 -10.71
N ARG A 68 29.23 8.74 -11.49
CA ARG A 68 28.94 10.14 -11.09
C ARG A 68 27.73 10.28 -10.14
N LEU A 69 26.81 9.32 -10.12
CA LEU A 69 25.71 9.25 -9.13
C LEU A 69 26.12 8.64 -7.78
N ARG A 70 27.35 8.09 -7.66
CA ARG A 70 27.97 7.70 -6.39
C ARG A 70 28.74 8.84 -5.71
N ALA A 71 28.38 10.09 -6.01
CA ALA A 71 28.75 11.21 -5.16
C ALA A 71 27.82 11.19 -3.93
N SER A 72 28.26 10.52 -2.87
CA SER A 72 27.81 10.67 -1.47
C SER A 72 26.29 10.74 -1.21
N ALA A 73 25.52 9.71 -1.57
CA ALA A 73 24.20 9.53 -0.94
C ALA A 73 24.44 9.18 0.54
N ALA A 74 23.88 9.99 1.45
CA ALA A 74 24.07 9.81 2.88
C ALA A 74 23.51 8.46 3.34
N THR A 75 24.19 7.79 4.26
CA THR A 75 23.67 6.54 4.85
C THR A 75 22.44 6.82 5.72
N LEU A 76 21.61 5.80 5.98
CA LEU A 76 20.43 5.95 6.83
C LEU A 76 20.83 6.44 8.24
N ARG A 77 21.96 5.92 8.74
CA ARG A 77 22.60 6.36 9.98
C ARG A 77 22.95 7.84 9.95
N GLU A 78 23.58 8.33 8.88
CA GLU A 78 23.92 9.76 8.74
C GLU A 78 22.68 10.65 8.71
N VAL A 79 21.62 10.25 8.00
CA VAL A 79 20.35 10.99 7.94
C VAL A 79 19.68 11.06 9.32
N CYS A 80 19.81 10.02 10.14
CA CYS A 80 19.20 9.93 11.47
C CYS A 80 20.12 10.37 12.62
N ALA A 81 21.36 10.75 12.33
CA ALA A 81 22.39 11.01 13.33
C ALA A 81 21.95 12.10 14.33
N GLY A 82 22.17 11.82 15.63
CA GLY A 82 21.82 12.75 16.71
C GLY A 82 20.32 12.91 16.99
N ARG A 83 19.44 12.23 16.24
CA ARG A 83 17.98 12.25 16.44
C ARG A 83 17.44 10.88 16.86
N VAL A 84 17.95 9.81 16.26
CA VAL A 84 17.58 8.44 16.61
C VAL A 84 18.64 7.84 17.53
N PRO A 85 18.26 7.10 18.59
CA PRO A 85 19.23 6.45 19.48
C PRO A 85 20.17 5.50 18.74
N GLU A 86 21.45 5.54 19.13
CA GLU A 86 22.53 4.78 18.49
C GLU A 86 22.26 3.27 18.42
N HIS A 87 21.71 2.68 19.49
CA HIS A 87 21.39 1.26 19.52
C HIS A 87 20.30 0.86 18.50
N VAL A 88 19.38 1.76 18.16
CA VAL A 88 18.35 1.53 17.14
C VAL A 88 18.97 1.60 15.74
N LEU A 89 19.88 2.57 15.51
CA LEU A 89 20.59 2.72 14.23
C LEU A 89 21.51 1.54 13.96
N GLN A 90 22.29 1.13 14.95
CA GLN A 90 23.11 -0.08 14.88
C GLN A 90 22.25 -1.30 14.52
N ARG A 91 21.10 -1.45 15.20
CA ARG A 91 20.21 -2.57 14.94
C ARG A 91 19.58 -2.53 13.54
N ALA A 92 19.28 -1.34 13.04
CA ALA A 92 18.78 -1.16 11.68
C ALA A 92 19.82 -1.61 10.64
N GLU A 93 21.08 -1.23 10.82
CA GLU A 93 22.20 -1.64 9.94
C GLU A 93 22.45 -3.14 9.98
N GLU A 94 22.46 -3.77 11.16
CA GLU A 94 22.62 -5.23 11.33
C GLU A 94 21.57 -6.04 10.56
N VAL A 95 20.36 -5.47 10.44
CA VAL A 95 19.23 -6.10 9.73
C VAL A 95 19.25 -5.75 8.22
N GLY A 96 20.18 -4.89 7.79
CA GLY A 96 20.42 -4.54 6.40
C GLY A 96 19.85 -3.19 5.95
N TYR A 97 19.31 -2.37 6.86
CA TYR A 97 18.82 -1.03 6.55
C TYR A 97 19.96 -0.01 6.53
N VAL A 98 20.80 -0.07 5.51
CA VAL A 98 22.01 0.78 5.40
C VAL A 98 21.76 2.02 4.55
N VAL A 99 21.14 1.85 3.38
CA VAL A 99 20.88 2.93 2.43
C VAL A 99 19.41 3.34 2.53
N PRO A 100 19.10 4.63 2.75
CA PRO A 100 17.72 5.07 2.83
C PRO A 100 17.05 4.93 1.46
N THR A 101 15.76 4.57 1.47
CA THR A 101 14.93 4.64 0.26
C THR A 101 14.56 6.09 -0.04
N GLU A 102 14.14 6.38 -1.27
CA GLU A 102 13.75 7.73 -1.67
C GLU A 102 12.69 8.36 -0.74
N VAL A 103 11.68 7.58 -0.31
CA VAL A 103 10.69 8.07 0.66
C VAL A 103 11.31 8.33 2.03
N GLN A 104 12.30 7.55 2.46
CA GLN A 104 13.00 7.77 3.73
C GLN A 104 13.86 9.04 3.66
N GLU A 105 14.63 9.24 2.58
CA GLU A 105 15.43 10.46 2.37
C GLU A 105 14.57 11.73 2.42
N GLN A 106 13.41 11.71 1.74
CA GLN A 106 12.53 12.88 1.66
C GLN A 106 11.71 13.11 2.94
N SER A 107 11.35 12.05 3.67
CA SER A 107 10.46 12.17 4.82
C SER A 107 11.16 12.26 6.18
N LEU A 108 12.33 11.62 6.36
CA LEU A 108 13.01 11.59 7.66
C LEU A 108 13.33 12.98 8.23
N PRO A 109 13.75 14.00 7.43
CA PRO A 109 13.97 15.34 7.98
C PRO A 109 12.72 15.97 8.60
N VAL A 110 11.54 15.72 8.01
CA VAL A 110 10.25 16.20 8.51
C VAL A 110 9.79 15.37 9.71
N LEU A 111 9.93 14.05 9.64
CA LEU A 111 9.52 13.15 10.71
C LEU A 111 10.33 13.38 11.99
N LEU A 112 11.66 13.46 11.87
CA LEU A 112 12.57 13.63 13.00
C LEU A 112 12.56 15.06 13.61
N SER A 113 11.94 16.02 12.93
CA SER A 113 11.68 17.36 13.51
C SER A 113 10.46 17.38 14.44
N GLY A 114 9.65 16.32 14.45
CA GLY A 114 8.42 16.24 15.24
C GLY A 114 7.20 16.88 14.57
N GLN A 115 7.32 17.30 13.31
CA GLN A 115 6.20 17.85 12.54
C GLN A 115 5.19 16.77 12.16
N ASP A 116 3.92 17.15 12.10
CA ASP A 116 2.88 16.27 11.60
C ASP A 116 3.11 16.02 10.10
N CYS A 117 2.91 14.78 9.67
CA CYS A 117 3.29 14.37 8.32
C CYS A 117 2.24 13.46 7.67
N ILE A 118 1.98 13.67 6.37
CA ILE A 118 1.29 12.72 5.51
C ILE A 118 2.33 12.12 4.55
N LEU A 119 2.68 10.87 4.79
CA LEU A 119 3.59 10.05 4.00
C LEU A 119 2.82 9.34 2.88
N HIS A 120 2.94 9.85 1.67
CA HIS A 120 2.27 9.32 0.49
C HIS A 120 3.31 8.77 -0.49
N ALA A 121 3.43 7.45 -0.53
CA ALA A 121 4.38 6.76 -1.39
C ALA A 121 3.94 5.32 -1.63
N GLN A 122 4.32 4.71 -2.75
CA GLN A 122 3.92 3.35 -3.13
C GLN A 122 4.16 2.29 -2.05
N THR A 123 3.43 1.18 -2.12
CA THR A 123 3.66 0.01 -1.26
C THR A 123 5.07 -0.55 -1.46
N GLY A 124 5.72 -0.99 -0.38
CA GLY A 124 7.11 -1.48 -0.45
C GLY A 124 8.18 -0.39 -0.51
N SER A 125 7.82 0.91 -0.55
CA SER A 125 8.78 2.01 -0.57
C SER A 125 9.58 2.20 0.73
N GLY A 126 9.18 1.57 1.85
CA GLY A 126 9.87 1.70 3.14
C GLY A 126 9.26 2.70 4.12
N LYS A 127 8.00 3.12 3.92
CA LYS A 127 7.24 4.00 4.85
C LYS A 127 7.28 3.53 6.31
N THR A 128 7.15 2.22 6.53
CA THR A 128 7.15 1.60 7.87
C THR A 128 8.42 1.92 8.65
N LEU A 129 9.58 1.77 8.03
CA LEU A 129 10.84 2.08 8.68
C LEU A 129 10.95 3.59 8.98
N ALA A 130 10.51 4.46 8.05
CA ALA A 130 10.56 5.91 8.22
C ALA A 130 9.79 6.37 9.48
N TYR A 131 8.52 5.97 9.63
CA TYR A 131 7.75 6.37 10.81
C TYR A 131 8.21 5.66 12.09
N LEU A 132 8.74 4.43 12.02
CA LEU A 132 9.27 3.75 13.21
C LEU A 132 10.53 4.43 13.74
N LEU A 133 11.42 4.91 12.85
CA LEU A 133 12.57 5.72 13.27
C LEU A 133 12.14 7.02 13.95
N SER A 134 11.09 7.67 13.44
CA SER A 134 10.44 8.82 14.11
C SER A 134 9.93 8.47 15.50
N VAL A 135 9.27 7.32 15.65
CA VAL A 135 8.79 6.82 16.95
C VAL A 135 9.96 6.62 17.90
N PHE A 136 11.02 5.91 17.51
CA PHE A 136 12.18 5.66 18.36
C PHE A 136 12.97 6.93 18.72
N SER A 137 12.93 7.96 17.88
CA SER A 137 13.50 9.28 18.17
C SER A 137 12.74 10.02 19.27
N ALA A 138 11.42 9.82 19.37
CA ALA A 138 10.56 10.60 20.26
C ALA A 138 10.30 9.98 21.63
N ILE A 139 10.42 8.65 21.77
CA ILE A 139 10.13 7.94 23.02
C ILE A 139 11.29 8.00 24.03
N ASP A 140 10.94 7.96 25.31
CA ASP A 140 11.87 7.76 26.42
C ASP A 140 11.90 6.27 26.83
N PHE A 141 13.02 5.60 26.60
CA PHE A 141 13.19 4.17 26.85
C PHE A 141 13.17 3.81 28.34
N GLY A 142 13.43 4.76 29.25
CA GLY A 142 13.37 4.55 30.69
C GLY A 142 11.96 4.65 31.28
N ARG A 143 10.97 5.11 30.49
CA ARG A 143 9.62 5.39 30.98
C ARG A 143 8.64 4.28 30.62
N SER A 144 8.06 3.67 31.64
CA SER A 144 6.97 2.69 31.51
C SER A 144 5.61 3.37 31.30
N SER A 145 5.37 3.86 30.08
CA SER A 145 4.09 4.43 29.66
C SER A 145 3.89 4.28 28.15
N VAL A 146 2.63 4.30 27.69
CA VAL A 146 2.34 4.31 26.25
C VAL A 146 2.75 5.65 25.66
N GLN A 147 3.81 5.64 24.85
CA GLN A 147 4.41 6.84 24.25
C GLN A 147 4.21 6.90 22.74
N ALA A 148 4.02 5.76 22.08
CA ALA A 148 3.69 5.72 20.67
C ALA A 148 2.58 4.71 20.37
N LEU A 149 1.71 5.09 19.43
CA LEU A 149 0.62 4.27 18.95
C LEU A 149 0.68 4.18 17.42
N VAL A 150 0.70 2.97 16.88
CA VAL A 150 0.59 2.70 15.45
C VAL A 150 -0.72 1.99 15.18
N VAL A 151 -1.63 2.67 14.50
CA VAL A 151 -2.94 2.15 14.11
C VAL A 151 -2.85 1.57 12.71
N VAL A 152 -3.27 0.32 12.56
CA VAL A 152 -3.25 -0.41 11.28
C VAL A 152 -4.66 -0.90 10.93
N PRO A 153 -4.96 -1.08 9.63
CA PRO A 153 -6.27 -1.58 9.19
C PRO A 153 -6.51 -3.06 9.47
N THR A 154 -5.47 -3.88 9.30
CA THR A 154 -5.55 -5.34 9.31
C THR A 154 -4.60 -5.92 10.35
N ARG A 155 -4.92 -7.14 10.80
CA ARG A 155 -4.10 -7.86 11.78
C ARG A 155 -2.74 -8.20 11.18
N GLU A 156 -2.76 -8.59 9.92
CA GLU A 156 -1.63 -9.05 9.14
C GLU A 156 -0.60 -7.91 9.00
N LEU A 157 -1.05 -6.69 8.66
CA LEU A 157 -0.16 -5.52 8.65
C LEU A 157 0.37 -5.23 10.06
N GLY A 158 -0.49 -5.31 11.07
CA GLY A 158 -0.08 -5.09 12.45
C GLY A 158 1.00 -6.06 12.93
N MET A 159 0.93 -7.34 12.54
CA MET A 159 1.95 -8.33 12.85
C MET A 159 3.29 -7.97 12.20
N GLN A 160 3.26 -7.48 10.95
CA GLN A 160 4.47 -7.05 10.24
C GLN A 160 5.11 -5.83 10.88
N VAL A 161 4.32 -4.79 11.14
CA VAL A 161 4.80 -3.58 11.79
C VAL A 161 5.34 -3.89 13.18
N THR A 162 4.64 -4.73 13.96
CA THR A 162 5.11 -5.21 15.27
C THR A 162 6.45 -5.93 15.16
N LYS A 163 6.61 -6.80 14.16
CA LYS A 163 7.87 -7.54 13.95
C LYS A 163 9.02 -6.58 13.70
N VAL A 164 8.86 -5.60 12.80
CA VAL A 164 9.90 -4.59 12.51
C VAL A 164 10.19 -3.76 13.75
N ALA A 165 9.15 -3.28 14.44
CA ALA A 165 9.31 -2.51 15.67
C ALA A 165 10.06 -3.30 16.77
N ARG A 166 9.75 -4.59 16.98
CA ARG A 166 10.47 -5.44 17.94
C ARG A 166 11.92 -5.70 17.54
N ILE A 167 12.18 -5.89 16.24
CA ILE A 167 13.54 -6.08 15.73
C ILE A 167 14.39 -4.85 16.06
N LEU A 168 13.87 -3.64 15.81
CA LEU A 168 14.55 -2.38 16.06
C LEU A 168 14.67 -2.05 17.56
N ALA A 169 13.61 -2.29 18.33
CA ALA A 169 13.60 -2.09 19.78
C ALA A 169 14.58 -3.04 20.49
N ALA A 170 14.77 -4.25 19.96
CA ALA A 170 15.54 -5.33 20.58
C ALA A 170 15.09 -5.58 22.04
N LYS A 171 15.87 -5.10 23.02
CA LYS A 171 15.56 -5.14 24.46
C LYS A 171 15.42 -3.76 25.10
N ALA A 172 15.50 -2.68 24.32
CA ALA A 172 15.52 -1.32 24.81
C ALA A 172 14.14 -0.84 25.28
N CYS A 173 13.06 -1.28 24.63
CA CYS A 173 11.70 -0.98 25.07
C CYS A 173 10.70 -2.08 24.72
N THR A 174 9.54 -2.02 25.38
CA THR A 174 8.44 -2.97 25.20
C THR A 174 7.53 -2.57 24.02
N VAL A 175 7.30 -3.52 23.11
CA VAL A 175 6.40 -3.36 21.95
C VAL A 175 5.26 -4.37 22.03
N MET A 176 4.04 -3.87 22.17
CA MET A 176 2.82 -4.68 22.26
C MET A 176 2.01 -4.62 20.97
N ALA A 177 1.48 -5.78 20.56
CA ALA A 177 0.51 -5.90 19.49
C ALA A 177 -0.90 -6.12 20.06
N LEU A 178 -1.84 -5.26 19.71
CA LEU A 178 -3.26 -5.34 20.05
C LEU A 178 -4.09 -5.51 18.77
N LEU A 179 -3.98 -6.68 18.16
CA LEU A 179 -4.52 -6.94 16.83
C LEU A 179 -5.89 -7.61 16.89
N ASP A 180 -6.15 -8.34 17.97
CA ASP A 180 -7.36 -9.10 18.21
C ASP A 180 -8.01 -8.59 19.51
N GLY A 181 -9.31 -8.25 19.47
CA GLY A 181 -10.09 -7.70 20.60
C GLY A 181 -10.25 -8.64 21.81
N GLY A 182 -9.40 -9.67 21.92
CA GLY A 182 -9.26 -10.56 23.04
C GLY A 182 -7.87 -10.42 23.65
N MET A 183 -7.66 -9.43 24.52
CA MET A 183 -6.60 -9.60 25.50
C MET A 183 -7.03 -10.69 26.48
N LEU A 184 -6.22 -11.77 26.57
CA LEU A 184 -6.32 -12.72 27.68
C LEU A 184 -6.29 -11.93 28.98
N ARG A 185 -7.09 -12.30 29.98
CA ARG A 185 -7.16 -11.59 31.28
C ARG A 185 -5.78 -11.30 31.89
N ARG A 186 -4.79 -12.19 31.65
CA ARG A 186 -3.38 -12.05 32.05
C ARG A 186 -2.63 -10.88 31.40
N GLN A 187 -2.94 -10.54 30.14
CA GLN A 187 -2.29 -9.38 29.48
C GLN A 187 -2.78 -8.05 30.08
N LYS A 188 -4.00 -7.98 30.62
CA LYS A 188 -4.51 -6.75 31.27
C LYS A 188 -3.73 -6.37 32.53
N SER A 189 -3.42 -7.35 33.37
CA SER A 189 -2.65 -7.09 34.61
C SER A 189 -1.23 -6.66 34.27
N TRP A 190 -0.60 -7.28 33.26
CA TRP A 190 0.74 -6.90 32.82
C TRP A 190 0.77 -5.49 32.21
N VAL A 191 -0.16 -5.16 31.32
CA VAL A 191 -0.26 -3.80 30.72
C VAL A 191 -0.45 -2.72 31.78
N LYS A 192 -1.16 -3.02 32.87
CA LYS A 192 -1.34 -2.06 33.98
C LYS A 192 -0.10 -1.95 34.86
N ALA A 193 0.62 -3.04 35.09
CA ALA A 193 1.81 -3.06 35.94
C ALA A 193 3.03 -2.45 35.21
N GLU A 194 3.17 -2.77 33.92
CA GLU A 194 4.29 -2.35 33.08
C GLU A 194 3.76 -2.01 31.67
N PRO A 195 3.22 -0.78 31.49
CA PRO A 195 2.68 -0.37 30.21
C PRO A 195 3.74 -0.42 29.09
N PRO A 196 3.37 -0.91 27.89
CA PRO A 196 4.28 -0.94 26.77
C PRO A 196 4.61 0.47 26.27
N ALA A 197 5.86 0.71 25.88
CA ALA A 197 6.27 1.98 25.27
C ALA A 197 5.58 2.23 23.92
N ILE A 198 5.48 1.18 23.10
CA ILE A 198 4.90 1.20 21.76
C ILE A 198 3.73 0.20 21.69
N ILE A 199 2.59 0.66 21.18
CA ILE A 199 1.45 -0.19 20.85
C ILE A 199 1.23 -0.17 19.34
N VAL A 200 1.12 -1.34 18.72
CA VAL A 200 0.61 -1.53 17.35
C VAL A 200 -0.76 -2.18 17.44
N ALA A 201 -1.80 -1.56 16.89
CA ALA A 201 -3.16 -2.01 17.10
C ALA A 201 -4.08 -1.86 15.89
N THR A 202 -5.05 -2.76 15.76
CA THR A 202 -6.21 -2.54 14.90
C THR A 202 -7.18 -1.56 15.56
N VAL A 203 -7.90 -0.76 14.76
CA VAL A 203 -8.83 0.29 15.26
C VAL A 203 -9.81 -0.29 16.30
N ALA A 204 -10.43 -1.43 16.00
CA ALA A 204 -11.42 -2.06 16.86
C ALA A 204 -10.83 -2.50 18.22
N SER A 205 -9.68 -3.18 18.20
CA SER A 205 -9.01 -3.66 19.40
C SER A 205 -8.52 -2.52 20.28
N LEU A 206 -8.00 -1.45 19.66
CA LEU A 206 -7.58 -0.25 20.34
C LEU A 206 -8.75 0.44 21.06
N CYS A 207 -9.85 0.71 20.35
CA CYS A 207 -11.02 1.37 20.95
C CYS A 207 -11.55 0.59 22.14
N GLN A 208 -11.71 -0.73 22.00
CA GLN A 208 -12.18 -1.60 23.08
C GLN A 208 -11.28 -1.53 24.33
N MET A 209 -9.97 -1.39 24.12
CA MET A 209 -8.98 -1.29 25.19
C MET A 209 -8.99 0.07 25.90
N ILE A 210 -9.15 1.14 25.15
CA ILE A 210 -9.31 2.51 25.67
C ILE A 210 -10.61 2.61 26.47
N GLU A 211 -11.73 2.12 25.93
CA GLU A 211 -13.04 2.14 26.57
C GLU A 211 -13.04 1.35 27.90
N LYS A 212 -12.29 0.24 27.95
CA LYS A 212 -12.08 -0.56 29.17
C LYS A 212 -11.04 0.05 30.13
N ARG A 213 -10.50 1.24 29.83
CA ARG A 213 -9.44 1.92 30.61
C ARG A 213 -8.27 0.99 30.94
N ALA A 214 -7.84 0.21 29.96
CA ALA A 214 -6.76 -0.76 30.17
C ALA A 214 -5.38 -0.10 30.27
N PHE A 215 -5.18 1.05 29.62
CA PHE A 215 -4.00 1.90 29.69
C PHE A 215 -4.37 3.37 29.45
N SER A 216 -3.45 4.29 29.76
CA SER A 216 -3.59 5.73 29.51
C SER A 216 -2.80 6.16 28.28
N LEU A 217 -3.37 7.07 27.49
CA LEU A 217 -2.71 7.70 26.33
C LEU A 217 -2.13 9.09 26.65
N GLN A 218 -2.14 9.52 27.91
CA GLN A 218 -1.67 10.86 28.30
C GLN A 218 -0.19 11.12 28.01
N SER A 219 0.64 10.08 27.96
CA SER A 219 2.08 10.18 27.63
C SER A 219 2.38 9.98 26.14
N MET A 220 1.37 9.83 25.30
CA MET A 220 1.55 9.53 23.88
C MET A 220 2.12 10.76 23.15
N ARG A 221 3.31 10.59 22.58
CA ARG A 221 4.04 11.59 21.81
C ARG A 221 3.87 11.43 20.31
N VAL A 222 3.64 10.20 19.83
CA VAL A 222 3.51 9.92 18.40
C VAL A 222 2.29 9.03 18.14
N LEU A 223 1.44 9.46 17.19
CA LEU A 223 0.36 8.66 16.65
C LEU A 223 0.58 8.46 15.16
N VAL A 224 0.69 7.20 14.74
CA VAL A 224 0.79 6.79 13.34
C VAL A 224 -0.51 6.11 12.93
N ILE A 225 -1.06 6.50 11.79
CA ILE A 225 -2.16 5.79 11.12
C ILE A 225 -1.64 5.28 9.79
N ASP A 226 -1.48 3.96 9.65
CA ASP A 226 -0.97 3.30 8.44
C ASP A 226 -2.11 2.82 7.53
N GLU A 227 -1.88 2.78 6.23
CA GLU A 227 -2.86 2.44 5.17
C GLU A 227 -4.21 3.18 5.35
N VAL A 228 -4.12 4.50 5.43
CA VAL A 228 -5.25 5.40 5.73
C VAL A 228 -6.38 5.26 4.71
N ASP A 229 -6.05 5.07 3.43
CA ASP A 229 -7.03 4.85 2.37
C ASP A 229 -7.99 3.68 2.67
N PHE A 230 -7.46 2.59 3.23
CA PHE A 230 -8.28 1.45 3.62
C PHE A 230 -9.18 1.77 4.80
N ILE A 231 -8.63 2.37 5.86
CA ILE A 231 -9.39 2.66 7.07
C ILE A 231 -10.53 3.62 6.73
N PHE A 232 -10.27 4.63 5.89
CA PHE A 232 -11.27 5.60 5.44
C PHE A 232 -12.30 5.02 4.44
N GLY A 233 -11.94 3.98 3.70
CA GLY A 233 -12.88 3.22 2.87
C GLY A 233 -13.91 2.42 3.66
N SER A 234 -13.63 2.11 4.94
CA SER A 234 -14.52 1.34 5.81
C SER A 234 -15.36 2.23 6.73
N SER A 235 -16.65 2.38 6.42
CA SER A 235 -17.60 3.19 7.21
C SER A 235 -17.64 2.80 8.69
N LYS A 236 -17.44 1.52 9.01
CA LYS A 236 -17.37 1.00 10.39
C LYS A 236 -16.15 1.51 11.16
N GLN A 237 -14.98 1.59 10.50
CA GLN A 237 -13.72 1.95 11.15
C GLN A 237 -13.52 3.46 11.25
N VAL A 238 -14.00 4.25 10.27
CA VAL A 238 -13.80 5.71 10.23
C VAL A 238 -14.30 6.42 11.49
N SER A 239 -15.49 6.06 11.98
CA SER A 239 -16.07 6.71 13.16
C SER A 239 -15.22 6.49 14.42
N SER A 240 -14.73 5.27 14.61
CA SER A 240 -13.82 4.89 15.70
C SER A 240 -12.45 5.55 15.56
N LEU A 241 -11.90 5.62 14.35
CA LEU A 241 -10.64 6.34 14.09
C LEU A 241 -10.77 7.83 14.43
N ARG A 242 -11.89 8.48 14.06
CA ARG A 242 -12.14 9.89 14.41
C ARG A 242 -12.13 10.13 15.92
N LYS A 243 -12.63 9.17 16.72
CA LYS A 243 -12.53 9.24 18.20
C LYS A 243 -11.08 9.16 18.67
N ILE A 244 -10.26 8.29 18.10
CA ILE A 244 -8.83 8.20 18.43
C ILE A 244 -8.11 9.52 18.11
N LEU A 245 -8.38 10.09 16.95
CA LEU A 245 -7.73 11.31 16.48
C LEU A 245 -8.10 12.57 17.27
N THR A 246 -9.31 12.62 17.85
CA THR A 246 -9.86 13.84 18.47
C THR A 246 -10.26 13.70 19.94
N SER A 247 -10.93 12.60 20.31
CA SER A 247 -11.54 12.43 21.64
C SER A 247 -10.58 11.76 22.62
N TYR A 248 -9.78 10.80 22.16
CA TYR A 248 -8.83 10.06 23.00
C TYR A 248 -7.42 10.66 23.01
N SER A 249 -7.13 11.55 22.05
CA SER A 249 -5.86 12.26 21.97
C SER A 249 -6.07 13.65 21.35
N ALA A 250 -5.27 14.62 21.78
CA ALA A 250 -5.28 15.97 21.21
C ALA A 250 -4.11 16.12 20.23
N ALA A 251 -4.36 16.66 19.02
CA ALA A 251 -3.30 16.88 18.03
C ALA A 251 -2.19 17.83 18.52
N SER A 252 -2.51 18.76 19.43
CA SER A 252 -1.53 19.68 20.01
C SER A 252 -0.49 19.00 20.93
N SER A 253 -0.79 17.81 21.46
CA SER A 253 0.08 17.12 22.43
C SER A 253 0.93 16.00 21.83
N ARG A 254 0.88 15.80 20.51
CA ARG A 254 1.53 14.69 19.82
C ARG A 254 1.97 15.06 18.41
N GLN A 255 2.84 14.27 17.82
CA GLN A 255 3.06 14.20 16.38
C GLN A 255 2.02 13.26 15.75
N THR A 256 1.42 13.68 14.64
CA THR A 256 0.53 12.84 13.82
C THR A 256 1.22 12.44 12.54
N ILE A 257 1.27 11.14 12.24
CA ILE A 257 1.80 10.64 10.97
C ILE A 257 0.73 9.80 10.29
N PHE A 258 0.30 10.21 9.11
CA PHE A 258 -0.55 9.43 8.23
C PHE A 258 0.31 8.78 7.15
N ALA A 259 0.25 7.46 6.98
CA ALA A 259 0.98 6.75 5.94
C ALA A 259 0.00 6.04 5.00
N SER A 260 0.18 6.20 3.69
CA SER A 260 -0.68 5.54 2.71
C SER A 260 0.03 5.32 1.38
N ALA A 261 -0.35 4.27 0.66
CA ALA A 261 0.10 4.05 -0.72
C ALA A 261 -0.63 4.93 -1.73
N SER A 262 -1.91 5.21 -1.46
CA SER A 262 -2.76 6.06 -2.27
C SER A 262 -3.58 6.99 -1.38
N ILE A 263 -3.80 8.23 -1.80
CA ILE A 263 -4.73 9.16 -1.15
C ILE A 263 -5.49 9.91 -2.26
N PRO A 264 -6.68 9.43 -2.67
CA PRO A 264 -7.52 10.16 -3.60
C PRO A 264 -7.81 11.56 -3.08
N GLN A 265 -7.72 12.57 -3.94
CA GLN A 265 -7.91 13.98 -3.56
C GLN A 265 -7.03 14.39 -2.38
N HIS A 266 -5.75 13.99 -2.36
CA HIS A 266 -4.81 14.25 -1.25
C HIS A 266 -4.81 15.69 -0.68
N ASN A 267 -5.01 16.73 -1.50
CA ASN A 267 -5.12 18.12 -1.03
C ASN A 267 -6.37 18.34 -0.17
N ARG A 268 -7.49 17.70 -0.54
CA ARG A 268 -8.70 17.69 0.27
C ARG A 268 -8.48 16.92 1.57
N PHE A 269 -7.78 15.79 1.52
CA PHE A 269 -7.43 15.04 2.72
C PHE A 269 -6.55 15.85 3.68
N VAL A 270 -5.55 16.58 3.18
CA VAL A 270 -4.71 17.50 3.98
C VAL A 270 -5.58 18.58 4.63
N HIS A 271 -6.48 19.19 3.86
CA HIS A 271 -7.42 20.18 4.38
C HIS A 271 -8.31 19.60 5.49
N ASP A 272 -8.88 18.40 5.29
CA ASP A 272 -9.73 17.74 6.26
C ASP A 272 -8.96 17.36 7.54
N CYS A 273 -7.68 16.98 7.42
CA CYS A 273 -6.81 16.71 8.57
C CYS A 273 -6.67 17.93 9.49
N VAL A 274 -6.46 19.11 8.90
CA VAL A 274 -6.34 20.37 9.65
C VAL A 274 -7.72 20.81 10.17
N GLN A 275 -8.73 20.84 9.31
CA GLN A 275 -10.09 21.30 9.64
C GLN A 275 -10.69 20.50 10.80
N HIS A 276 -10.49 19.18 10.82
CA HIS A 276 -11.00 18.30 11.85
C HIS A 276 -10.05 18.13 13.05
N LYS A 277 -8.96 18.90 13.10
CA LYS A 277 -7.95 18.87 14.18
C LYS A 277 -7.35 17.47 14.40
N TRP A 278 -7.16 16.71 13.31
CA TRP A 278 -6.42 15.45 13.36
C TRP A 278 -4.91 15.69 13.43
N THR A 279 -4.47 16.79 12.81
CA THR A 279 -3.09 17.29 12.79
C THR A 279 -3.01 18.73 13.27
N LYS A 280 -1.79 19.20 13.47
CA LYS A 280 -1.45 20.63 13.56
C LYS A 280 -1.66 21.33 12.20
N THR A 281 -1.65 22.67 12.20
CA THR A 281 -1.88 23.50 11.01
C THR A 281 -0.73 23.48 10.02
N ASP A 282 0.48 23.15 10.47
CA ASP A 282 1.72 23.10 9.71
C ASP A 282 2.06 21.68 9.21
N VAL A 283 1.04 20.81 9.05
CA VAL A 283 1.22 19.45 8.55
C VAL A 283 1.90 19.46 7.18
N VAL A 284 2.92 18.61 7.02
CA VAL A 284 3.69 18.49 5.78
C VAL A 284 3.24 17.24 5.02
N HIS A 285 2.92 17.40 3.75
CA HIS A 285 2.57 16.29 2.87
C HIS A 285 3.78 15.92 1.99
N VAL A 286 4.38 14.76 2.27
CA VAL A 286 5.51 14.21 1.51
C VAL A 286 4.94 13.21 0.51
N HIS A 287 4.92 13.59 -0.77
CA HIS A 287 4.39 12.77 -1.87
C HIS A 287 5.52 12.35 -2.81
N VAL A 288 5.94 11.09 -2.70
CA VAL A 288 7.05 10.53 -3.47
C VAL A 288 6.52 9.78 -4.69
N ASN A 289 7.12 10.02 -5.85
CA ASN A 289 6.77 9.43 -7.14
C ASN A 289 5.29 9.56 -7.55
N PRO A 290 4.72 10.78 -7.57
CA PRO A 290 3.30 11.00 -7.92
C PRO A 290 2.94 10.63 -9.38
N VAL A 291 3.95 10.42 -10.24
CA VAL A 291 3.75 10.25 -11.69
C VAL A 291 3.54 8.78 -12.08
N GLN A 292 4.15 7.85 -11.36
CA GLN A 292 4.11 6.41 -11.66
C GLN A 292 3.75 5.64 -10.38
N PRO A 293 2.46 5.37 -10.14
CA PRO A 293 2.03 4.69 -8.91
C PRO A 293 2.34 3.19 -8.92
N MET A 294 2.63 2.61 -10.09
CA MET A 294 2.93 1.19 -10.24
C MET A 294 4.37 0.92 -10.70
N PRO A 295 4.98 -0.20 -10.28
CA PRO A 295 6.31 -0.58 -10.74
C PRO A 295 6.30 -0.85 -12.25
N SER A 296 7.27 -0.28 -12.97
CA SER A 296 7.36 -0.38 -14.44
C SER A 296 7.68 -1.77 -14.98
N HIS A 297 8.20 -2.67 -14.14
CA HIS A 297 8.54 -4.05 -14.51
C HIS A 297 7.37 -5.03 -14.41
N LEU A 298 6.23 -4.61 -13.88
CA LEU A 298 5.05 -5.46 -13.79
C LEU A 298 4.36 -5.59 -15.15
N GLN A 299 4.08 -6.82 -15.58
CA GLN A 299 3.26 -7.07 -16.76
C GLN A 299 1.78 -7.16 -16.39
N HIS A 300 0.95 -6.27 -16.94
CA HIS A 300 -0.49 -6.30 -16.71
C HIS A 300 -1.19 -6.92 -17.90
N LYS A 301 -2.08 -7.88 -17.63
CA LYS A 301 -2.81 -8.64 -18.64
C LYS A 301 -4.28 -8.74 -18.25
N TYR A 302 -5.15 -8.93 -19.24
CA TYR A 302 -6.56 -9.25 -18.99
C TYR A 302 -7.10 -10.30 -19.96
N ALA A 303 -8.14 -11.01 -19.54
CA ALA A 303 -8.87 -11.95 -20.38
C ALA A 303 -10.37 -11.69 -20.24
N ILE A 304 -11.05 -11.52 -21.38
CA ILE A 304 -12.50 -11.34 -21.43
C ILE A 304 -13.16 -12.72 -21.46
N CYS A 305 -13.97 -13.03 -20.45
CA CYS A 305 -14.69 -14.30 -20.37
C CYS A 305 -16.02 -14.14 -19.64
N SER A 306 -16.96 -15.06 -19.90
CA SER A 306 -18.21 -15.09 -19.14
C SER A 306 -17.97 -15.58 -17.71
N LYS A 307 -18.85 -15.22 -16.79
CA LYS A 307 -18.77 -15.68 -15.38
C LYS A 307 -18.77 -17.20 -15.25
N LYS A 308 -19.40 -17.93 -16.18
CA LYS A 308 -19.45 -19.40 -16.20
C LYS A 308 -18.11 -20.02 -16.59
N GLU A 309 -17.32 -19.33 -17.41
CA GLU A 309 -16.05 -19.82 -17.94
C GLU A 309 -14.86 -19.46 -17.05
N ARG A 310 -15.00 -18.46 -16.16
CA ARG A 310 -13.91 -17.92 -15.32
C ARG A 310 -13.05 -18.99 -14.62
N LEU A 311 -13.67 -20.04 -14.08
CA LEU A 311 -12.93 -21.13 -13.41
C LEU A 311 -11.99 -21.87 -14.37
N HIS A 312 -12.46 -22.20 -15.57
CA HIS A 312 -11.67 -22.91 -16.57
C HIS A 312 -10.63 -22.01 -17.22
N VAL A 313 -10.93 -20.72 -17.42
CA VAL A 313 -9.96 -19.72 -17.88
C VAL A 313 -8.85 -19.55 -16.84
N LEU A 314 -9.19 -19.46 -15.55
CA LEU A 314 -8.20 -19.42 -14.47
C LEU A 314 -7.30 -20.67 -14.47
N LEU A 315 -7.88 -21.87 -14.61
CA LEU A 315 -7.10 -23.11 -14.66
C LEU A 315 -6.11 -23.10 -15.83
N SER A 316 -6.58 -22.74 -17.04
CA SER A 316 -5.76 -22.67 -18.24
C SER A 316 -4.62 -21.66 -18.10
N LEU A 317 -4.87 -20.52 -17.44
CA LEU A 317 -3.84 -19.53 -17.12
C LEU A 317 -2.81 -20.07 -16.14
N LEU A 318 -3.24 -20.75 -15.07
CA LEU A 318 -2.32 -21.33 -14.08
C LEU A 318 -1.41 -22.40 -14.70
N GLU A 319 -1.93 -23.24 -15.59
CA GLU A 319 -1.17 -24.26 -16.31
C GLU A 319 -0.18 -23.65 -17.30
N LYS A 320 -0.61 -22.63 -18.05
CA LYS A 320 0.23 -21.92 -19.04
C LYS A 320 1.33 -21.09 -18.38
N ASP A 321 0.99 -20.33 -17.35
CA ASP A 321 1.92 -19.44 -16.67
C ASP A 321 2.90 -20.20 -15.76
N ALA A 322 2.49 -21.39 -15.28
CA ALA A 322 3.24 -22.24 -14.34
C ALA A 322 3.90 -21.41 -13.20
N PRO A 323 3.11 -20.67 -12.41
CA PRO A 323 3.65 -19.71 -11.45
C PRO A 323 4.48 -20.43 -10.37
N LYS A 324 5.53 -19.78 -9.86
CA LYS A 324 6.25 -20.31 -8.68
C LYS A 324 5.42 -20.14 -7.41
N SER A 325 4.75 -19.01 -7.32
CA SER A 325 3.85 -18.62 -6.25
C SER A 325 2.86 -17.60 -6.79
N GLY A 326 1.59 -17.71 -6.43
CA GLY A 326 0.55 -16.80 -6.88
C GLY A 326 -0.51 -16.48 -5.83
N ILE A 327 -1.17 -15.33 -6.01
CA ILE A 327 -2.36 -14.94 -5.23
C ILE A 327 -3.53 -14.79 -6.19
N ILE A 328 -4.65 -15.43 -5.86
CA ILE A 328 -5.90 -15.38 -6.60
C ILE A 328 -6.89 -14.56 -5.77
N PHE A 329 -7.18 -13.35 -6.23
CA PHE A 329 -8.12 -12.45 -5.58
C PHE A 329 -9.54 -12.67 -6.08
N VAL A 330 -10.43 -12.97 -5.13
CA VAL A 330 -11.86 -13.19 -5.33
C VAL A 330 -12.64 -12.11 -4.60
N ALA A 331 -13.79 -11.71 -5.14
CA ALA A 331 -14.63 -10.70 -4.52
C ALA A 331 -15.19 -11.19 -3.17
N GLU A 332 -15.33 -10.26 -2.23
CA GLU A 332 -15.99 -10.53 -0.96
C GLU A 332 -17.45 -10.94 -1.17
N GLN A 333 -17.89 -11.91 -0.37
CA GLN A 333 -19.27 -12.33 -0.37
C GLN A 333 -20.18 -11.20 0.14
N SER A 334 -21.24 -10.90 -0.61
CA SER A 334 -22.25 -9.93 -0.17
C SER A 334 -23.04 -10.43 1.04
N GLU A 335 -23.47 -9.51 1.91
CA GLU A 335 -24.33 -9.82 3.07
C GLU A 335 -25.62 -10.56 2.68
N LYS A 336 -26.17 -10.26 1.50
CA LYS A 336 -27.35 -10.96 0.96
C LYS A 336 -27.02 -12.43 0.67
N SER A 337 -25.90 -12.69 0.00
CA SER A 337 -25.43 -14.03 -0.31
C SER A 337 -25.09 -14.83 0.95
N LYS A 338 -24.45 -14.19 1.95
CA LYS A 338 -24.19 -14.77 3.27
C LYS A 338 -25.49 -15.24 3.95
N LYS A 339 -26.52 -14.38 3.98
CA LYS A 339 -27.83 -14.70 4.58
C LYS A 339 -28.60 -15.80 3.84
N ALA A 340 -28.38 -15.92 2.53
CA ALA A 340 -28.99 -16.96 1.70
C ALA A 340 -28.29 -18.33 1.85
N GLY A 341 -27.20 -18.43 2.63
CA GLY A 341 -26.48 -19.68 2.85
C GLY A 341 -25.66 -20.15 1.64
N HIS A 342 -25.39 -19.27 0.67
CA HIS A 342 -24.50 -19.61 -0.43
C HIS A 342 -23.05 -19.72 0.07
N PRO A 343 -22.26 -20.67 -0.46
CA PRO A 343 -20.84 -20.74 -0.14
C PRO A 343 -20.12 -19.48 -0.62
N PRO A 344 -19.08 -19.01 0.10
CA PRO A 344 -18.20 -17.95 -0.39
C PRO A 344 -17.58 -18.33 -1.74
N SER A 345 -17.45 -17.36 -2.66
CA SER A 345 -16.82 -17.59 -3.97
C SER A 345 -15.39 -18.10 -3.85
N THR A 346 -14.66 -17.66 -2.82
CA THR A 346 -13.34 -18.14 -2.41
C THR A 346 -13.33 -19.65 -2.16
N THR A 347 -14.31 -20.19 -1.43
CA THR A 347 -14.44 -21.64 -1.19
C THR A 347 -14.67 -22.40 -2.49
N VAL A 348 -15.54 -21.88 -3.37
CA VAL A 348 -15.82 -22.50 -4.68
C VAL A 348 -14.55 -22.58 -5.53
N VAL A 349 -13.76 -21.51 -5.57
CA VAL A 349 -12.48 -21.49 -6.31
C VAL A 349 -11.49 -22.50 -5.73
N VAL A 350 -11.35 -22.56 -4.40
CA VAL A 350 -10.43 -23.50 -3.74
C VAL A 350 -10.81 -24.95 -3.99
N GLU A 351 -12.10 -25.30 -3.86
CA GLU A 351 -12.58 -26.67 -4.06
C GLU A 351 -12.40 -27.11 -5.52
N PHE A 352 -12.70 -26.22 -6.47
CA PHE A 352 -12.44 -26.45 -7.88
C PHE A 352 -10.94 -26.72 -8.13
N LEU A 353 -10.06 -25.82 -7.69
CA LEU A 353 -8.62 -25.95 -7.92
C LEU A 353 -8.03 -27.19 -7.24
N ARG A 354 -8.44 -27.54 -6.01
CA ARG A 354 -7.96 -28.76 -5.34
C ARG A 354 -8.32 -30.04 -6.09
N THR A 355 -9.39 -30.02 -6.88
CA THR A 355 -9.85 -31.17 -7.66
C THR A 355 -9.24 -31.21 -9.06
N THR A 356 -9.08 -30.04 -9.71
CA THR A 356 -8.73 -29.97 -11.14
C THR A 356 -7.30 -29.53 -11.40
N TYR A 357 -6.69 -28.72 -10.53
CA TYR A 357 -5.33 -28.23 -10.73
C TYR A 357 -4.31 -29.33 -10.43
N MET A 358 -3.68 -29.86 -11.48
CA MET A 358 -2.67 -30.93 -11.38
C MET A 358 -1.25 -30.42 -11.12
N GLY A 359 -1.08 -29.12 -10.89
CA GLY A 359 0.23 -28.53 -10.60
C GLY A 359 0.73 -28.83 -9.19
N SER A 360 2.03 -28.60 -8.97
CA SER A 360 2.70 -28.93 -7.70
C SER A 360 2.51 -27.88 -6.58
N LEU A 361 1.71 -26.85 -6.81
CA LEU A 361 1.52 -25.76 -5.85
C LEU A 361 0.39 -26.11 -4.88
N GLU A 362 0.62 -25.82 -3.61
CA GLU A 362 -0.40 -26.00 -2.58
C GLU A 362 -1.47 -24.90 -2.66
N VAL A 363 -2.74 -25.29 -2.70
CA VAL A 363 -3.88 -24.37 -2.76
C VAL A 363 -4.36 -24.03 -1.34
N LEU A 364 -4.15 -22.79 -0.95
CA LEU A 364 -4.42 -22.25 0.39
C LEU A 364 -5.58 -21.25 0.35
N LEU A 365 -6.36 -21.23 1.43
CA LEU A 365 -7.47 -20.28 1.62
C LEU A 365 -7.08 -19.23 2.67
N LEU A 366 -7.40 -17.97 2.39
CA LEU A 366 -7.36 -16.89 3.38
C LEU A 366 -8.59 -15.99 3.27
N GLU A 367 -9.41 -15.98 4.31
CA GLU A 367 -10.59 -15.12 4.45
C GLU A 367 -10.55 -14.33 5.76
N GLU A 368 -11.28 -13.22 5.81
CA GLU A 368 -11.37 -12.34 6.97
C GLU A 368 -11.90 -13.04 8.22
N ASP A 369 -12.90 -13.92 8.03
CA ASP A 369 -13.61 -14.64 9.09
C ASP A 369 -12.87 -15.90 9.60
N MET A 370 -11.73 -16.27 9.02
CA MET A 370 -10.94 -17.42 9.48
C MET A 370 -10.40 -17.19 10.90
N ASN A 371 -10.40 -18.24 11.72
CA ASN A 371 -9.86 -18.15 13.08
C ASN A 371 -8.32 -17.94 13.04
N PHE A 372 -7.78 -17.36 14.13
CA PHE A 372 -6.37 -16.93 14.21
C PHE A 372 -5.38 -18.09 13.94
N ASN A 373 -5.65 -19.26 14.52
CA ASN A 373 -4.78 -20.41 14.38
C ASN A 373 -4.75 -20.94 12.93
N ALA A 374 -5.91 -21.06 12.28
CA ALA A 374 -6.01 -21.48 10.89
C ALA A 374 -5.27 -20.51 9.95
N ARG A 375 -5.42 -19.20 10.18
CA ARG A 375 -4.65 -18.19 9.43
C ARG A 375 -3.14 -18.36 9.66
N ALA A 376 -2.70 -18.46 10.92
CA ALA A 376 -1.29 -18.64 11.29
C ALA A 376 -0.67 -19.91 10.69
N THR A 377 -1.46 -20.98 10.54
CA THR A 377 -1.05 -22.20 9.84
C THR A 377 -0.86 -21.93 8.35
N SER A 378 -1.83 -21.29 7.67
CA SER A 378 -1.67 -20.86 6.27
C SER A 378 -0.43 -19.98 6.08
N PHE A 379 -0.08 -19.13 7.06
CA PHE A 379 1.16 -18.32 7.03
C PHE A 379 2.46 -19.13 7.10
N THR A 380 2.44 -20.26 7.80
CA THR A 380 3.63 -21.08 8.03
C THR A 380 3.85 -22.02 6.84
N GLU A 381 2.78 -22.57 6.27
CA GLU A 381 2.79 -23.43 5.08
C GLU A 381 3.34 -22.71 3.84
N VAL A 382 3.09 -21.40 3.72
CA VAL A 382 3.57 -20.55 2.61
C VAL A 382 5.09 -20.34 2.60
N LYS A 383 5.80 -20.58 3.71
CA LYS A 383 7.24 -20.29 3.81
C LYS A 383 8.10 -21.43 3.27
N GLY A 384 8.71 -21.21 2.10
CA GLY A 384 9.77 -22.07 1.54
C GLY A 384 9.30 -23.08 0.49
N LYS A 385 8.00 -23.10 0.15
CA LYS A 385 7.43 -23.89 -0.95
C LYS A 385 6.59 -22.99 -1.86
N GLY A 386 6.35 -23.43 -3.10
CA GLY A 386 5.41 -22.75 -4.00
C GLY A 386 3.96 -22.89 -3.52
N PHE A 387 3.15 -21.85 -3.73
CA PHE A 387 1.77 -21.79 -3.23
C PHE A 387 0.83 -21.06 -4.20
N LEU A 388 -0.46 -21.37 -4.10
CA LEU A 388 -1.56 -20.59 -4.66
C LEU A 388 -2.48 -20.16 -3.53
N LEU A 389 -2.46 -18.87 -3.22
CA LEU A 389 -3.29 -18.30 -2.15
C LEU A 389 -4.58 -17.74 -2.74
N VAL A 390 -5.72 -18.34 -2.43
CA VAL A 390 -7.04 -17.80 -2.76
C VAL A 390 -7.52 -16.91 -1.62
N SER A 391 -7.80 -15.64 -1.89
CA SER A 391 -8.18 -14.68 -0.86
C SER A 391 -9.06 -13.54 -1.36
N THR A 392 -9.69 -12.81 -0.44
CA THR A 392 -10.32 -11.52 -0.70
C THR A 392 -9.29 -10.38 -0.58
N ASP A 393 -9.75 -9.13 -0.60
CA ASP A 393 -8.90 -7.94 -0.43
C ASP A 393 -8.20 -7.86 0.95
N ILE A 394 -8.44 -8.80 1.87
CA ILE A 394 -7.63 -8.92 3.08
C ILE A 394 -6.16 -9.25 2.78
N ALA A 395 -5.87 -10.06 1.76
CA ALA A 395 -4.50 -10.38 1.36
C ALA A 395 -3.83 -9.23 0.58
N SER A 396 -4.59 -8.24 0.11
CA SER A 396 -4.02 -7.12 -0.65
C SER A 396 -3.30 -6.11 0.25
N ARG A 397 -3.43 -6.22 1.59
CA ARG A 397 -2.83 -5.32 2.58
C ARG A 397 -2.19 -6.10 3.73
N GLY A 398 -0.99 -5.69 4.13
CA GLY A 398 -0.31 -6.33 5.27
C GLY A 398 0.08 -7.80 5.09
N PHE A 399 -0.07 -8.38 3.89
CA PHE A 399 0.42 -9.71 3.56
C PHE A 399 1.75 -9.59 2.81
N ASP A 400 2.86 -10.09 3.37
CA ASP A 400 4.21 -9.93 2.80
C ASP A 400 4.73 -11.28 2.35
N LEU A 401 4.56 -11.51 1.05
CA LEU A 401 5.03 -12.68 0.33
C LEU A 401 5.96 -12.20 -0.78
N PRO A 402 7.23 -11.91 -0.46
CA PRO A 402 8.18 -11.40 -1.45
C PRO A 402 8.33 -12.33 -2.66
N GLN A 403 8.15 -13.64 -2.47
CA GLN A 403 8.23 -14.66 -3.51
C GLN A 403 7.03 -14.71 -4.47
N THR A 404 6.00 -13.85 -4.30
CA THR A 404 4.82 -13.86 -5.16
C THR A 404 5.20 -13.43 -6.57
N SER A 405 5.05 -14.34 -7.52
CA SER A 405 5.33 -14.09 -8.94
C SER A 405 4.10 -13.59 -9.69
N HIS A 406 2.92 -14.17 -9.41
CA HIS A 406 1.71 -13.91 -10.19
C HIS A 406 0.56 -13.45 -9.31
N ILE A 407 -0.21 -12.50 -9.82
CA ILE A 407 -1.50 -12.09 -9.23
C ILE A 407 -2.58 -12.39 -10.26
N TYR A 408 -3.62 -13.10 -9.83
CA TYR A 408 -4.81 -13.36 -10.62
C TYR A 408 -6.00 -12.66 -9.98
N ASN A 409 -6.51 -11.61 -10.62
CA ASN A 409 -7.79 -11.04 -10.24
C ASN A 409 -8.89 -11.90 -10.86
N PHE A 410 -9.39 -12.89 -10.12
CA PHE A 410 -10.52 -13.73 -10.55
C PHE A 410 -11.79 -12.89 -10.68
N ASP A 411 -11.97 -11.95 -9.76
CA ASP A 411 -12.94 -10.87 -9.86
C ASP A 411 -12.21 -9.51 -9.95
N LEU A 412 -12.68 -8.65 -10.86
CA LEU A 412 -12.19 -7.29 -10.99
C LEU A 412 -12.33 -6.55 -9.64
N PRO A 413 -11.27 -5.89 -9.13
CA PRO A 413 -11.36 -5.09 -7.92
C PRO A 413 -12.39 -3.96 -8.06
N LYS A 414 -12.99 -3.55 -6.94
CA LYS A 414 -14.04 -2.51 -6.89
C LYS A 414 -13.50 -1.12 -7.29
N THR A 415 -12.22 -0.86 -7.02
CA THR A 415 -11.59 0.44 -7.25
C THR A 415 -10.18 0.29 -7.83
N ALA A 416 -9.68 1.35 -8.45
CA ALA A 416 -8.29 1.43 -8.91
C ALA A 416 -7.30 1.27 -7.74
N ILE A 417 -7.64 1.80 -6.57
CA ILE A 417 -6.80 1.68 -5.36
C ILE A 417 -6.67 0.21 -4.96
N ASP A 418 -7.76 -0.55 -4.97
CA ASP A 418 -7.71 -1.98 -4.65
C ASP A 418 -6.88 -2.73 -5.71
N TYR A 419 -6.99 -2.39 -6.99
CA TYR A 419 -6.11 -2.92 -8.04
C TYR A 419 -4.63 -2.65 -7.73
N LEU A 420 -4.28 -1.42 -7.38
CA LEU A 420 -2.91 -1.01 -7.02
C LEU A 420 -2.38 -1.85 -5.85
N HIS A 421 -3.19 -2.07 -4.81
CA HIS A 421 -2.80 -2.85 -3.63
C HIS A 421 -2.60 -4.33 -3.93
N ARG A 422 -3.47 -4.92 -4.78
CA ARG A 422 -3.33 -6.30 -5.26
C ARG A 422 -2.07 -6.46 -6.12
N ALA A 423 -1.87 -5.57 -7.09
CA ALA A 423 -0.69 -5.56 -7.95
C ALA A 423 0.61 -5.38 -7.15
N GLY A 424 0.58 -4.53 -6.12
CA GLY A 424 1.71 -4.31 -5.20
C GLY A 424 2.07 -5.51 -4.30
N ARG A 425 1.43 -6.67 -4.45
CA ARG A 425 1.84 -7.93 -3.79
C ARG A 425 2.85 -8.73 -4.61
N THR A 426 2.99 -8.48 -5.91
CA THR A 426 4.05 -9.05 -6.76
C THR A 426 5.13 -8.00 -7.05
N GLY A 427 6.29 -8.45 -7.54
CA GLY A 427 7.38 -7.56 -7.95
C GLY A 427 8.11 -6.87 -6.80
N ARG A 428 8.07 -7.45 -5.59
CA ARG A 428 8.68 -6.89 -4.37
C ARG A 428 10.15 -7.20 -4.17
N GLU A 429 10.68 -8.20 -4.85
CA GLU A 429 12.11 -8.50 -4.80
C GLU A 429 12.89 -7.51 -5.68
N PRO A 430 13.75 -6.65 -5.10
CA PRO A 430 14.61 -5.78 -5.87
C PRO A 430 15.51 -6.61 -6.78
N PHE A 431 15.65 -6.21 -8.05
CA PHE A 431 16.53 -6.86 -9.02
C PHE A 431 16.16 -8.31 -9.40
N SER A 432 14.97 -8.79 -9.02
CA SER A 432 14.50 -10.10 -9.46
C SER A 432 14.29 -10.11 -10.97
N LYS A 433 14.82 -11.15 -11.64
CA LYS A 433 14.60 -11.41 -13.07
C LYS A 433 13.32 -12.21 -13.31
N LEU A 434 12.57 -12.53 -12.27
CA LEU A 434 11.32 -13.26 -12.37
C LEU A 434 10.29 -12.40 -13.10
N ALA A 435 9.62 -12.99 -14.09
CA ALA A 435 8.48 -12.35 -14.73
C ALA A 435 7.36 -12.21 -13.69
N CYS A 436 7.09 -10.98 -13.28
CA CYS A 436 5.99 -10.65 -12.38
C CYS A 436 4.80 -10.17 -13.21
N SER A 437 3.65 -10.81 -13.03
CA SER A 437 2.46 -10.47 -13.80
C SER A 437 1.21 -10.30 -12.94
N VAL A 438 0.29 -9.50 -13.43
CA VAL A 438 -1.05 -9.30 -12.90
C VAL A 438 -2.04 -9.57 -14.02
N THR A 439 -2.74 -10.70 -13.96
CA THR A 439 -3.75 -11.10 -14.94
C THR A 439 -5.14 -10.88 -14.34
N THR A 440 -6.02 -10.20 -15.07
CA THR A 440 -7.37 -9.85 -14.59
C THR A 440 -8.44 -10.48 -15.48
N LEU A 441 -9.31 -11.29 -14.89
CA LEU A 441 -10.48 -11.83 -15.57
C LEU A 441 -11.61 -10.80 -15.52
N ILE A 442 -12.16 -10.45 -16.67
CA ILE A 442 -13.25 -9.48 -16.79
C ILE A 442 -14.37 -10.04 -17.67
N THR A 443 -15.59 -9.58 -17.46
CA THR A 443 -16.63 -9.67 -18.48
C THR A 443 -16.53 -8.51 -19.48
N GLU A 444 -17.22 -8.59 -20.61
CA GLU A 444 -17.32 -7.48 -21.58
C GLU A 444 -17.76 -6.17 -20.90
N ASP A 445 -18.80 -6.24 -20.07
CA ASP A 445 -19.33 -5.08 -19.32
C ASP A 445 -18.34 -4.52 -18.29
N GLU A 446 -17.30 -5.25 -17.91
CA GLU A 446 -16.29 -4.81 -16.93
C GLU A 446 -15.08 -4.14 -17.61
N HIS A 447 -14.97 -4.22 -18.94
CA HIS A 447 -13.84 -3.69 -19.68
C HIS A 447 -13.68 -2.18 -19.51
N PHE A 448 -14.77 -1.41 -19.52
CA PHE A 448 -14.72 0.03 -19.30
C PHE A 448 -14.19 0.40 -17.90
N VAL A 449 -14.46 -0.45 -16.89
CA VAL A 449 -13.98 -0.24 -15.53
C VAL A 449 -12.46 -0.46 -15.47
N LEU A 450 -11.96 -1.51 -16.13
CA LEU A 450 -10.52 -1.76 -16.24
C LEU A 450 -9.81 -0.63 -17.03
N GLN A 451 -10.40 -0.11 -18.09
CA GLN A 451 -9.87 1.06 -18.81
C GLN A 451 -9.79 2.30 -17.92
N ARG A 452 -10.79 2.52 -17.06
CA ARG A 452 -10.72 3.59 -16.06
C ARG A 452 -9.54 3.38 -15.11
N PHE A 453 -9.28 2.15 -14.65
CA PHE A 453 -8.12 1.86 -13.80
C PHE A 453 -6.81 2.15 -14.52
N GLN A 454 -6.67 1.74 -15.79
CA GLN A 454 -5.50 2.03 -16.63
C GLN A 454 -5.21 3.54 -16.72
N ASN A 455 -6.25 4.34 -16.92
CA ASN A 455 -6.12 5.81 -16.98
C ASN A 455 -5.75 6.43 -15.63
N GLU A 456 -6.38 5.98 -14.54
CA GLU A 456 -6.17 6.52 -13.19
C GLU A 456 -4.77 6.19 -12.66
N LEU A 457 -4.30 4.96 -12.88
CA LEU A 457 -3.00 4.47 -12.40
C LEU A 457 -1.89 4.54 -13.45
N LYS A 458 -2.19 5.01 -14.67
CA LYS A 458 -1.24 5.20 -15.78
C LYS A 458 -0.45 3.93 -16.13
N PHE A 459 -1.16 2.82 -16.32
CA PHE A 459 -0.59 1.55 -16.77
C PHE A 459 -1.35 1.02 -17.99
N HIS A 460 -0.77 0.03 -18.66
CA HIS A 460 -1.35 -0.62 -19.82
C HIS A 460 -1.53 -2.11 -19.57
N CYS A 461 -2.69 -2.65 -19.91
CA CYS A 461 -2.94 -4.09 -19.91
C CYS A 461 -2.93 -4.66 -21.32
N GLU A 462 -2.24 -5.78 -21.50
CA GLU A 462 -2.29 -6.60 -22.71
C GLU A 462 -3.52 -7.53 -22.68
N GLU A 463 -4.25 -7.63 -23.79
CA GLU A 463 -5.36 -8.58 -23.92
C GLU A 463 -4.86 -9.99 -24.23
N LEU A 464 -5.39 -10.98 -23.50
CA LEU A 464 -5.16 -12.39 -23.74
C LEU A 464 -6.40 -13.01 -24.39
N PRO A 465 -6.32 -13.43 -25.67
CA PRO A 465 -7.44 -14.04 -26.35
C PRO A 465 -7.76 -15.41 -25.74
N VAL A 466 -8.98 -15.55 -25.21
CA VAL A 466 -9.43 -16.77 -24.52
C VAL A 466 -9.54 -17.97 -25.47
N GLU A 467 -9.80 -17.73 -26.75
CA GLU A 467 -9.83 -18.75 -27.82
C GLU A 467 -8.50 -19.53 -27.92
N SER A 468 -7.37 -18.87 -27.62
CA SER A 468 -6.05 -19.49 -27.61
C SER A 468 -5.78 -20.38 -26.39
N MET A 469 -6.62 -20.30 -25.35
CA MET A 469 -6.44 -21.02 -24.08
C MET A 469 -7.14 -22.38 -24.08
N PHE A 470 -8.28 -22.50 -24.77
CA PHE A 470 -9.03 -23.76 -24.86
C PHE A 470 -8.49 -24.71 -25.95
N ALA A 471 -7.60 -24.25 -26.82
CA ALA A 471 -6.99 -25.07 -27.88
C ALA A 471 -6.05 -26.19 -27.35
N PHE A 472 -5.72 -26.19 -26.06
CA PHE A 472 -4.84 -27.19 -25.43
C PHE A 472 -5.60 -28.36 -24.76
N ASN A 473 -6.94 -28.36 -24.78
CA ASN A 473 -7.78 -29.39 -24.14
C ASN A 473 -8.65 -30.19 -25.13
N LEU A 474 -8.28 -30.23 -26.42
CA LEU A 474 -8.92 -31.07 -27.45
C LEU A 474 -7.96 -32.11 -28.02
#